data_AF-A0A4R8IJQ4-F1
#
_entry.id   AF-A0A4R8IJQ4-F1
#
_cell.length_a   1.000
_cell.length_b   1.000
_cell.length_c   1.000
_cell.angle_alpha   90.00
_cell.angle_beta   90.00
_cell.angle_gamma   90.00
#
_symmetry.space_group_name_H-M   'P 1'
#
loop_
_entity.id
_entity.type
_entity.pdbx_description
1 polymer ?
#
loop_
_entity_poly.entity_id
_entity_poly.type
_entity_poly.pdbx_seq_one_letter_code
_entity_poly.pdbx_strand_id
1 'polypeptide(L)' 'MDHVRTLGGSTPRSGRHDRINDDRYFHVMNQGWYALTREGIRGPFIDKQDAEKFVAEHVTGARRDTSRDTEHTRE' A
#
# COMPACT_ATOMS: atom_id res chain seq x y z
N MET A 1 36.44 1.95 27.35
CA MET A 1 35.27 1.05 27.30
C MET A 1 34.02 1.89 27.03
N ASP A 2 33.65 2.07 25.76
CA ASP A 2 32.45 1.46 25.10
C ASP A 2 31.14 2.24 25.40
N HIS A 3 30.95 3.43 24.79
CA HIS A 3 29.97 3.70 23.73
C HIS A 3 28.56 3.08 23.93
N VAL A 4 27.65 3.89 24.49
CA VAL A 4 26.20 3.65 24.52
C VAL A 4 25.69 3.59 23.08
N ARG A 5 25.33 2.39 22.62
CA ARG A 5 24.68 2.18 21.33
C ARG A 5 23.20 2.52 21.44
N THR A 6 22.84 3.69 20.94
CA THR A 6 21.48 4.00 20.53
C THR A 6 21.10 3.11 19.35
N LEU A 7 20.24 2.12 19.58
CA LEU A 7 19.42 1.48 18.55
C LEU A 7 18.00 2.01 18.83
N GLY A 8 17.43 2.97 18.08
CA GLY A 8 17.39 2.98 16.64
C GLY A 8 16.51 1.82 16.18
N GLY A 9 15.22 2.06 15.98
CA GLY A 9 14.36 1.08 15.31
C GLY A 9 12.93 1.06 15.80
N SER A 10 12.12 1.95 15.25
CA SER A 10 10.67 1.85 15.21
C SER A 10 10.22 0.41 14.95
N THR A 11 9.61 -0.23 15.94
CA THR A 11 8.68 -1.33 15.65
C THR A 11 7.27 -0.78 15.79
N PRO A 12 6.67 -0.20 14.74
CA PRO A 12 5.23 -0.10 14.71
C PRO A 12 4.70 -1.54 14.65
N ARG A 13 4.30 -2.03 15.83
CA ARG A 13 3.41 -3.16 16.11
C ARG A 13 3.11 -4.01 14.87
N SER A 14 3.87 -5.08 14.69
CA SER A 14 3.45 -6.25 13.93
C SER A 14 2.26 -6.89 14.67
N GLY A 15 1.10 -6.24 14.56
CA GLY A 15 -0.19 -6.74 14.99
C GLY A 15 -0.91 -7.19 13.74
N ARG A 16 -0.87 -8.49 13.50
CA ARG A 16 -1.74 -9.27 12.62
C ARG A 16 -3.14 -8.64 12.55
N HIS A 17 -3.42 -7.92 11.47
CA HIS A 17 -4.77 -7.57 11.07
C HIS A 17 -4.73 -7.45 9.56
N ASP A 18 -5.64 -8.17 8.91
CA ASP A 18 -6.29 -7.76 7.67
C ASP A 18 -6.49 -6.23 7.70
N ARG A 19 -5.48 -5.49 7.24
CA ARG A 19 -5.60 -4.06 7.01
C ARG A 19 -6.33 -3.91 5.68
N ILE A 20 -7.55 -4.45 5.61
CA ILE A 20 -8.59 -3.91 4.74
C ILE A 20 -9.01 -2.64 5.47
N ASN A 21 -8.22 -1.58 5.29
CA ASN A 21 -8.55 -0.25 5.78
C ASN A 21 -9.88 0.13 5.12
N ASP A 22 -11.01 -0.05 5.81
CA ASP A 22 -12.36 0.19 5.28
C ASP A 22 -12.52 1.66 4.87
N ASP A 23 -11.77 2.54 5.55
CA ASP A 23 -11.60 3.98 5.22
C ASP A 23 -11.05 4.25 3.81
N ARG A 24 -10.65 3.23 3.05
CA ARG A 24 -10.25 3.39 1.64
C ARG A 24 -11.41 3.41 0.67
N TYR A 25 -12.63 3.04 1.08
CA TYR A 25 -13.77 3.01 0.17
C TYR A 25 -14.80 4.04 0.58
N PHE A 26 -15.25 4.84 -0.38
CA PHE A 26 -16.29 5.85 -0.14
C PHE A 26 -17.25 5.93 -1.32
N HIS A 27 -18.50 6.22 -1.03
CA HIS A 27 -19.55 6.37 -2.04
C HIS A 27 -19.89 7.85 -2.23
N VAL A 28 -19.88 8.31 -3.48
CA VAL A 28 -20.36 9.64 -3.85
C VAL A 28 -21.75 9.48 -4.45
N MET A 29 -22.74 10.17 -3.86
CA MET A 29 -24.13 10.11 -4.32
C MET A 29 -24.24 10.46 -5.80
N ASN A 30 -25.06 9.67 -6.53
CA ASN A 30 -25.29 9.76 -7.97
C ASN A 30 -24.05 9.55 -8.86
N GLN A 31 -22.91 9.12 -8.31
CA GLN A 31 -21.69 8.83 -9.07
C GLN A 31 -21.24 7.38 -8.90
N GLY A 32 -21.20 6.88 -7.67
CA GLY A 32 -20.81 5.51 -7.37
C GLY A 32 -19.71 5.41 -6.31
N TRP A 33 -19.08 4.24 -6.24
CA TRP A 33 -18.04 3.90 -5.28
C TRP A 33 -16.65 4.28 -5.76
N TYR A 34 -15.79 4.68 -4.84
CA TYR A 34 -14.40 5.04 -5.10
C TYR A 34 -13.47 4.30 -4.14
N ALA A 35 -12.26 4.02 -4.61
CA ALA A 35 -11.18 3.45 -3.82
C ALA A 35 -10.02 4.44 -3.72
N LEU A 36 -9.58 4.73 -2.50
CA LEU A 36 -8.37 5.50 -2.22
C LEU A 36 -7.16 4.58 -2.22
N THR A 37 -6.31 4.73 -3.24
CA THR A 37 -5.06 3.99 -3.40
C THR A 37 -3.85 4.91 -3.15
N ARG A 38 -2.65 4.33 -3.04
CA ARG A 38 -1.40 5.10 -2.95
C ARG A 38 -1.16 6.01 -4.17
N GLU A 39 -1.65 5.60 -5.34
CA GLU A 39 -1.54 6.36 -6.58
C GLU A 39 -2.61 7.46 -6.70
N GLY A 40 -3.58 7.49 -5.79
CA GLY A 40 -4.72 8.41 -5.82
C GLY A 40 -6.08 7.70 -5.79
N ILE A 41 -7.12 8.44 -6.17
CA ILE A 41 -8.51 7.97 -6.17
C ILE A 41 -8.80 7.20 -7.48
N ARG A 42 -9.45 6.04 -7.36
CA ARG A 42 -9.88 5.20 -8.48
C ARG A 42 -11.39 4.98 -8.40
N GLY A 43 -12.07 4.94 -9.55
CA GLY A 43 -13.53 4.87 -9.68
C GLY A 43 -14.06 5.82 -10.76
N PRO A 44 -15.38 6.02 -10.87
CA PRO A 44 -16.43 5.40 -10.06
C PRO A 44 -16.63 3.91 -10.39
N PHE A 45 -16.90 3.12 -9.37
CA PHE A 45 -17.34 1.72 -9.44
C PHE A 45 -18.84 1.65 -9.14
N ILE A 46 -19.51 0.63 -9.69
CA ILE A 46 -20.95 0.44 -9.50
C ILE A 46 -21.24 0.10 -8.04
N ASP A 47 -20.49 -0.85 -7.48
CA ASP A 47 -20.66 -1.34 -6.11
C ASP A 47 -19.34 -1.34 -5.33
N LYS A 48 -19.43 -1.36 -3.98
CA LYS A 48 -18.25 -1.45 -3.09
C LYS A 48 -17.37 -2.67 -3.43
N GLN A 49 -18.00 -3.78 -3.81
CA GLN A 49 -17.31 -5.05 -4.14
C GLN A 49 -16.39 -4.91 -5.38
N ASP A 50 -16.78 -4.12 -6.38
CA ASP A 50 -15.94 -3.87 -7.55
C ASP A 50 -14.70 -3.03 -7.18
N ALA A 51 -14.89 -2.04 -6.30
CA ALA A 51 -13.80 -1.23 -5.78
C ALA A 51 -12.82 -2.08 -4.95
N GLU A 52 -13.33 -3.01 -4.14
CA GLU A 52 -12.54 -3.96 -3.37
C GLU A 52 -11.76 -4.92 -4.27
N LYS A 53 -12.41 -5.47 -5.28
CA LYS A 53 -11.77 -6.36 -6.26
C LYS A 53 -10.65 -5.64 -7.02
N PHE A 54 -10.91 -4.41 -7.46
CA PHE A 54 -9.89 -3.57 -8.10
C PHE A 54 -8.67 -3.38 -7.19
N VAL A 55 -8.87 -3.02 -5.92
CA VAL A 55 -7.76 -2.83 -4.98
C VAL A 55 -7.02 -4.15 -4.72
N ALA A 56 -7.75 -5.26 -4.59
CA ALA A 56 -7.15 -6.57 -4.42
C ALA A 56 -6.22 -6.90 -5.59
N GLU A 57 -6.70 -6.79 -6.83
CA GLU A 57 -5.92 -7.06 -8.05
C GLU A 57 -4.73 -6.09 -8.20
N HIS A 58 -4.93 -4.80 -7.95
CA HIS A 58 -3.94 -3.75 -8.22
C HIS A 58 -2.86 -3.62 -7.13
N VAL A 59 -3.20 -3.88 -5.86
CA VAL A 59 -2.26 -3.78 -4.72
C VAL A 59 -1.52 -5.09 -4.48
N THR A 60 -2.15 -6.25 -4.67
CA THR A 60 -1.44 -7.54 -4.48
C THR A 60 -0.47 -7.87 -5.63
N GLY A 61 -0.58 -7.22 -6.80
CA GLY A 61 0.37 -7.35 -7.91
C GLY A 61 1.64 -6.48 -7.81
N ALA A 62 1.73 -5.56 -6.85
CA ALA A 62 2.79 -4.54 -6.81
C ALA A 62 3.97 -4.92 -5.88
N ARG A 63 4.58 -6.07 -6.17
CA ARG A 63 5.98 -6.36 -5.84
C ARG A 63 6.75 -6.61 -7.13
N ARG A 64 6.60 -5.74 -8.13
CA ARG A 64 7.61 -5.63 -9.18
C ARG A 64 8.66 -4.68 -8.67
N ASP A 65 9.62 -5.27 -7.97
CA ASP A 65 10.94 -4.73 -7.71
C ASP A 65 11.51 -4.21 -9.04
N THR A 66 11.30 -2.94 -9.33
CA THR A 66 12.11 -2.21 -10.30
C THR A 66 13.26 -1.55 -9.57
N SER A 67 14.00 -2.33 -8.79
CA SER A 67 15.36 -1.99 -8.40
C SER A 67 16.27 -2.48 -9.53
N ARG A 68 16.12 -1.85 -10.72
CA ARG A 68 17.07 -2.04 -11.82
C ARG A 68 18.24 -1.09 -11.60
N ASP A 69 19.42 -1.68 -11.71
CA ASP A 69 20.68 -1.04 -12.08
C ASP A 69 21.32 -0.07 -11.09
N THR A 70 22.33 -0.58 -10.39
CA THR A 70 23.67 0.02 -10.48
C THR A 70 24.70 -1.03 -10.12
N GLU A 71 25.03 -1.85 -11.11
CA GLU A 71 26.32 -2.54 -11.16
C GLU A 71 27.41 -1.47 -11.22
N HIS A 72 28.27 -1.40 -10.21
CA HIS A 72 29.55 -0.71 -10.31
C HIS A 72 30.64 -1.70 -9.93
N THR A 73 31.19 -2.29 -10.99
CA THR A 73 32.49 -2.91 -11.11
C THR A 73 33.51 -2.30 -10.14
N ARG A 74 34.18 -3.16 -9.37
CA ARG A 74 35.47 -2.82 -8.77
C ARG A 74 36.50 -3.83 -9.24
N GLU A 75 37.47 -3.28 -9.95
CA GLU A 75 38.73 -3.86 -10.41
C GLU A 75 39.60 -4.37 -9.25
#